data_AF-A0A080YWS7-F1
#
_entry.id   AF-A0A080YWS7-F1
#
_cell.length_a   1.000
_cell.length_b   1.000
_cell.length_c   1.000
_cell.angle_alpha   90.00
_cell.angle_beta   90.00
_cell.angle_gamma   90.00
#
_symmetry.space_group_name_H-M   'P 1'
#
loop_
_entity.id
_entity.type
_entity.pdbx_description
1 polymer ?
#
loop_
_entity_poly.entity_id
_entity_poly.type
_entity_poly.pdbx_seq_one_letter_code
_entity_poly.pdbx_strand_id
1 'polypeptide(L)'
;NKNYIIKVMFLCAVARPRWDATRHRIWDGKIGLWPFAVYEPAERASKNRPAGTLEIKTYSVDREIYRQALCRMVIPRIKEVWPSGKRV
;
A
#
# COMPACT_ATOMS: atom_id res chain seq x y z
N ASN A 1 -11.18 26.20 5.08
CA ASN A 1 -11.91 25.32 4.15
C ASN A 1 -11.06 24.05 3.92
N LYS A 2 -11.42 22.90 4.51
CA LYS A 2 -10.61 21.65 4.51
C LYS A 2 -10.85 20.77 3.27
N ASN A 3 -11.57 21.28 2.27
CA ASN A 3 -11.98 20.52 1.09
C ASN A 3 -10.83 20.16 0.12
N TYR A 4 -9.64 20.75 0.30
CA TYR A 4 -8.46 20.50 -0.54
C TYR A 4 -7.46 19.49 0.07
N ILE A 5 -7.83 18.80 1.16
CA ILE A 5 -7.00 17.74 1.73
C ILE A 5 -7.22 16.46 0.92
N ILE A 6 -6.15 15.98 0.31
CA ILE A 6 -6.15 14.74 -0.50
C ILE A 6 -6.47 13.56 0.41
N LYS A 7 -7.42 12.72 -0.01
CA LYS A 7 -7.82 11.49 0.69
C LYS A 7 -7.26 10.28 -0.04
N VAL A 8 -6.24 9.67 0.53
CA VAL A 8 -5.57 8.49 -0.05
C VAL A 8 -6.18 7.21 0.49
N MET A 9 -6.50 6.27 -0.40
CA MET A 9 -6.87 4.91 -0.02
C MET A 9 -5.63 4.04 0.12
N PHE A 10 -5.64 3.13 1.09
CA PHE A 10 -4.57 2.17 1.31
C PHE A 10 -5.10 0.74 1.27
N LEU A 11 -4.35 -0.14 0.62
CA LEU A 11 -4.49 -1.57 0.71
C LEU A 11 -3.54 -2.08 1.80
N CYS A 12 -4.10 -2.63 2.88
CA CYS A 12 -3.32 -3.21 3.97
C CYS A 12 -3.53 -4.73 3.99
N ALA A 13 -2.43 -5.49 4.00
CA ALA A 13 -2.47 -6.93 4.18
C ALA A 13 -1.82 -7.31 5.51
N VAL A 14 -2.59 -8.02 6.33
CA VAL A 14 -2.15 -8.50 7.64
C VAL A 14 -2.66 -9.93 7.82
N ALA A 15 -1.78 -10.81 8.31
CA ALA A 15 -2.09 -12.16 8.73
C ALA A 15 -2.17 -12.23 10.26
N ARG A 16 -2.64 -13.37 10.77
CA ARG A 16 -2.51 -13.66 12.21
C ARG A 16 -1.03 -13.81 12.57
N PRO A 17 -0.60 -13.31 13.74
CA PRO A 17 0.73 -13.60 14.25
C PRO A 17 0.97 -15.11 14.34
N ARG A 18 2.19 -15.54 14.04
CA ARG A 18 2.57 -16.97 13.97
C ARG A 18 3.99 -17.17 14.49
N TRP A 19 4.29 -18.38 14.95
CA TRP A 19 5.67 -18.75 15.22
C TRP A 19 6.47 -18.90 13.93
N ASP A 20 7.56 -18.15 13.82
CA ASP A 20 8.55 -18.25 12.76
C ASP A 20 9.72 -19.10 13.27
N ALA A 21 9.78 -20.36 12.84
CA ALA A 21 10.80 -21.30 13.31
C ALA A 21 12.20 -20.87 12.88
N THR A 22 12.35 -20.23 11.71
CA THR A 22 13.63 -19.80 11.17
C THR A 22 14.24 -18.66 11.99
N ARG A 23 13.39 -17.78 12.51
CA ARG A 23 13.82 -16.61 13.30
C ARG A 23 13.65 -16.78 14.81
N HIS A 24 13.16 -17.95 15.25
CA HIS A 24 12.89 -18.29 16.64
C HIS A 24 12.09 -17.20 17.38
N ARG A 25 11.08 -16.61 16.71
CA ARG A 25 10.25 -15.53 17.27
C ARG A 25 8.83 -15.55 16.70
N ILE A 26 7.93 -14.83 17.34
CA ILE A 26 6.59 -14.58 16.80
C ILE A 26 6.71 -13.56 15.65
N TRP A 27 6.32 -13.98 14.44
CA TRP A 27 6.04 -13.08 13.33
C TRP A 27 4.74 -12.34 13.59
N ASP A 28 4.75 -11.01 13.47
CA ASP A 28 3.64 -10.13 13.83
C ASP A 28 2.49 -10.13 12.80
N GLY A 29 2.62 -10.87 11.71
CA GLY A 29 1.60 -10.98 10.67
C GLY A 29 1.56 -9.79 9.71
N LYS A 30 2.41 -8.77 9.87
CA LYS A 30 2.40 -7.62 8.96
C LYS A 30 2.98 -8.04 7.61
N ILE A 31 2.19 -7.93 6.54
CA ILE A 31 2.62 -8.30 5.18
C ILE A 31 3.02 -7.05 4.40
N GLY A 32 2.15 -6.04 4.36
CA GLY A 32 2.43 -4.80 3.65
C GLY A 32 1.30 -3.78 3.67
N LEU A 33 1.64 -2.57 3.23
CA LEU A 33 0.77 -1.41 3.11
C LEU A 33 1.05 -0.72 1.78
N TRP A 34 0.05 -0.61 0.91
CA TRP A 34 0.19 -0.03 -0.42
C TRP A 34 -0.79 1.15 -0.60
N PRO A 35 -0.30 2.38 -0.84
CA PRO A 35 -1.17 3.49 -1.18
C PRO A 35 -1.68 3.35 -2.62
N PHE A 36 -2.96 3.62 -2.84
CA PHE A 36 -3.51 3.90 -4.17
C PHE A 36 -3.36 5.39 -4.47
N ALA A 37 -2.13 5.78 -4.77
CA ALA A 37 -1.79 7.13 -5.18
C ALA A 37 -0.60 7.12 -6.14
N VAL A 38 -0.50 8.16 -6.96
CA VAL A 38 0.59 8.38 -7.91
C VAL A 38 1.18 9.76 -7.69
N TYR A 39 2.47 9.90 -7.97
CA TYR A 39 3.10 11.21 -8.04
C TYR A 39 3.01 11.68 -9.49
N GLU A 40 2.28 12.78 -9.71
CA GLU A 40 2.15 13.41 -11.02
C GLU A 40 2.59 14.87 -10.93
N PRO A 41 3.22 15.44 -11.98
CA PRO A 41 3.52 16.86 -12.02
C PRO A 41 2.22 17.67 -12.03
N ALA A 42 2.17 18.73 -11.22
CA ALA A 42 1.03 19.63 -11.16
C ALA A 42 0.80 20.32 -12.52
N GLU A 43 -0.38 20.16 -13.08
CA GLU A 43 -0.73 20.72 -14.39
C GLU A 43 -0.89 22.25 -14.36
N ARG A 44 -1.33 22.78 -13.22
CA ARG A 44 -1.60 24.22 -13.04
C ARG A 44 -0.67 24.80 -11.99
N ALA A 45 -0.14 25.98 -12.30
CA ALA A 45 0.52 26.79 -11.29
C ALA A 45 -0.53 27.36 -10.31
N SER A 46 -0.17 27.36 -9.04
CA SER A 46 -0.91 28.03 -7.98
C SER A 46 0.07 28.83 -7.13
N LYS A 47 -0.43 29.75 -6.30
CA LYS A 47 0.40 30.60 -5.43
C LYS A 47 1.41 29.80 -4.58
N ASN A 48 1.05 28.57 -4.18
CA ASN A 48 1.87 27.73 -3.30
C ASN A 48 2.56 26.57 -4.03
N ARG A 49 2.34 26.40 -5.34
CA ARG A 49 2.86 25.27 -6.12
C ARG A 49 3.03 25.68 -7.58
N PRO A 50 4.26 25.87 -8.09
CA PRO A 50 4.48 26.10 -9.52
C PRO A 50 4.09 24.85 -10.32
N ALA A 51 3.66 25.06 -11.57
CA ALA A 51 3.39 23.97 -12.51
C ALA A 51 4.62 23.07 -12.65
N GLY A 52 4.39 21.76 -12.77
CA GLY A 52 5.45 20.75 -12.84
C GLY A 52 5.91 20.20 -11.49
N THR A 53 5.50 20.80 -10.36
CA THR A 53 5.83 20.25 -9.03
C THR A 53 5.12 18.90 -8.84
N LEU A 54 5.85 17.85 -8.46
CA LEU A 54 5.25 16.54 -8.17
C LEU A 54 4.25 16.64 -7.01
N GLU A 55 3.02 16.20 -7.27
CA GLU A 55 1.94 16.13 -6.30
C GLU A 55 1.36 14.72 -6.24
N ILE A 56 0.92 14.34 -5.05
CA ILE A 56 0.21 13.08 -4.84
C ILE A 56 -1.20 13.24 -5.39
N LYS A 57 -1.54 12.48 -6.43
CA LYS A 57 -2.91 12.34 -6.91
C LYS A 57 -3.46 10.97 -6.55
N THR A 58 -4.74 10.96 -6.23
CA THR A 58 -5.51 9.75 -5.99
C THR A 58 -6.39 9.48 -7.21
N TYR A 59 -6.72 8.21 -7.41
CA TYR A 59 -7.56 7.77 -8.51
C TYR A 59 -8.63 6.82 -7.99
N SER A 60 -9.72 6.69 -8.75
CA SER A 60 -10.78 5.74 -8.39
C SER A 60 -10.24 4.32 -8.52
N VAL A 61 -10.40 3.54 -7.46
CA VAL A 61 -9.96 2.14 -7.42
C VAL A 61 -11.15 1.26 -7.76
N ASP A 62 -11.20 0.78 -8.98
CA ASP A 62 -12.22 -0.18 -9.41
C ASP A 62 -11.83 -1.63 -9.05
N ARG A 63 -12.71 -2.56 -9.40
CA ARG A 63 -12.51 -3.99 -9.17
C ARG A 63 -11.25 -4.53 -9.85
N GLU A 64 -10.92 -4.06 -11.04
CA GLU A 64 -9.82 -4.60 -11.83
C GLU A 64 -8.46 -4.09 -11.31
N ILE A 65 -8.37 -2.80 -10.99
CA ILE A 65 -7.21 -2.20 -10.32
C ILE A 65 -6.95 -2.92 -9.00
N TYR A 66 -7.99 -3.16 -8.20
CA TYR A 66 -7.85 -3.85 -6.93
C TYR A 66 -7.39 -5.30 -7.12
N ARG A 67 -7.95 -6.02 -8.10
CA ARG A 67 -7.52 -7.38 -8.45
C ARG A 67 -6.05 -7.42 -8.87
N GLN A 68 -5.63 -6.49 -9.73
CA GLN A 68 -4.23 -6.38 -10.15
C GLN A 68 -3.30 -6.07 -8.98
N ALA A 69 -3.71 -5.21 -8.06
CA ALA A 69 -2.98 -4.92 -6.83
C ALA A 69 -2.77 -6.17 -5.97
N LEU A 70 -3.82 -6.98 -5.79
CA LEU A 70 -3.70 -8.27 -5.09
C LEU A 70 -2.70 -9.20 -5.79
N CYS A 71 -2.83 -9.38 -7.10
CA CYS A 71 -2.00 -10.31 -7.87
C CYS A 71 -0.53 -9.87 -7.96
N ARG A 72 -0.26 -8.57 -8.16
CA ARG A 72 1.09 -8.06 -8.42
C ARG A 72 1.81 -7.59 -7.17
N MET A 73 1.11 -7.13 -6.15
CA MET A 73 1.72 -6.58 -4.94
C MET A 73 1.54 -7.52 -3.75
N VAL A 74 0.30 -7.90 -3.44
CA VAL A 74 0.00 -8.61 -2.18
C VAL A 74 0.46 -10.06 -2.20
N ILE A 75 0.04 -10.85 -3.20
CA ILE A 75 0.36 -12.29 -3.26
C ILE A 75 1.88 -12.54 -3.30
N PRO A 76 2.67 -11.83 -4.13
CA PRO A 76 4.12 -11.99 -4.11
C PRO A 76 4.72 -11.66 -2.75
N ARG A 77 4.27 -10.56 -2.13
CA ARG A 77 4.75 -10.18 -0.80
C ARG A 77 4.43 -11.22 0.27
N ILE A 78 3.23 -11.81 0.23
CA ILE A 78 2.87 -12.94 1.11
C ILE A 78 3.88 -14.06 0.95
N LYS A 79 4.15 -14.52 -0.28
CA LYS A 79 5.08 -15.62 -0.54
C LYS A 79 6.50 -15.35 -0.03
N GLU A 80 6.95 -14.10 -0.10
CA GLU A 80 8.27 -13.67 0.36
C GLU A 80 8.42 -13.69 1.88
N VAL A 81 7.39 -13.22 2.61
CA VAL A 81 7.49 -12.99 4.06
C VAL A 81 6.86 -14.08 4.92
N TRP A 82 6.13 -15.02 4.31
CA TRP A 82 5.39 -16.03 5.06
C TRP A 82 6.31 -16.91 5.90
N PRO A 83 6.07 -17.04 7.21
CA PRO A 83 6.93 -17.85 8.06
C PRO A 83 6.73 -19.35 7.78
N SER A 84 7.84 -20.08 7.68
CA SER A 84 7.86 -21.54 7.70
C SER A 84 7.75 -22.02 9.16
N GLY A 85 6.66 -22.69 9.50
CA GLY A 85 6.44 -23.17 10.86
C GLY A 85 5.01 -23.65 11.09
N LYS A 86 4.80 -24.44 12.15
CA LYS A 86 3.47 -24.88 12.56
C LYS A 86 2.66 -23.68 13.05
N ARG A 87 1.37 -23.67 12.72
CA ARG A 87 0.39 -22.76 13.30
C ARG A 87 0.31 -23.08 14.80
N VAL A 88 0.64 -22.11 15.64
CA VAL A 88 0.42 -22.17 17.10
C VAL A 88 -1.01 -21.74 17.39
#